data_AF-K5ZAB6-F1
#
_entry.id   AF-K5ZAB6-F1
#
_cell.length_a   1.000
_cell.length_b   1.000
_cell.length_c   1.000
_cell.angle_alpha   90.00
_cell.angle_beta   90.00
_cell.angle_gamma   90.00
#
_symmetry.space_group_name_H-M   'P 1'
#
loop_
_entity.id
_entity.type
_entity.pdbx_description
1 polymer ?
#
loop_
_entity_poly.entity_id
_entity_poly.type
_entity_poly.pdbx_seq_one_letter_code
_entity_poly.pdbx_strand_id
1 'polypeptide(L)'
;MTMWNNVILCLGSNTDCEANLKSAASLLRAYFGSIRFSEAIYTEPIGLSDSGLFLNQVAVAGTNASLEEVRRAVKAMEKRLGRMSDSKQKGKIPIDIDLLLWNGTILKPADWEKEYVQLLFRSVAD
;
A
#
# COMPACT_ATOMS: atom_id res chain seq x y z
N MET A 1 -25.49 -12.61 4.16
CA MET A 1 -24.29 -13.14 3.48
C MET A 1 -23.25 -12.03 3.44
N THR A 2 -22.12 -12.16 4.12
CA THR A 2 -21.02 -11.21 3.97
C THR A 2 -20.36 -11.47 2.63
N MET A 3 -20.47 -10.53 1.68
CA MET A 3 -19.75 -10.64 0.41
C MET A 3 -18.24 -10.68 0.69
N TRP A 4 -17.54 -11.57 -0.01
CA TRP A 4 -16.09 -11.62 -0.01
C TRP A 4 -15.57 -10.56 -0.97
N ASN A 5 -14.81 -9.58 -0.48
CA ASN A 5 -14.32 -8.46 -1.25
C ASN A 5 -12.86 -8.67 -1.64
N ASN A 6 -12.54 -8.37 -2.90
CA ASN A 6 -11.18 -8.40 -3.44
C ASN A 6 -10.56 -7.01 -3.39
N VAL A 7 -9.32 -6.95 -2.91
CA VAL A 7 -8.62 -5.71 -2.58
C VAL A 7 -7.23 -5.72 -3.17
N ILE A 8 -6.85 -4.63 -3.83
CA ILE A 8 -5.46 -4.39 -4.23
C ILE A 8 -4.93 -3.16 -3.50
N LEU A 9 -3.79 -3.32 -2.84
CA LEU A 9 -3.06 -2.29 -2.12
C LEU A 9 -1.70 -2.04 -2.78
N CYS A 10 -1.22 -0.80 -2.73
CA CYS A 10 0.17 -0.48 -2.97
C CYS A 10 0.77 0.13 -1.70
N LEU A 11 1.89 -0.42 -1.26
CA LEU A 11 2.68 0.06 -0.15
C LEU A 11 3.89 0.82 -0.71
N GLY A 12 4.25 1.92 -0.07
CA GLY A 12 5.44 2.71 -0.42
C GLY A 12 6.12 3.30 0.81
N SER A 13 7.45 3.25 0.88
CA SER A 13 8.22 3.87 1.96
C SER A 13 9.57 4.39 1.47
N ASN A 14 9.99 5.57 1.94
CA ASN A 14 11.32 6.12 1.62
C ASN A 14 12.20 6.39 2.86
N THR A 15 11.72 6.02 4.05
CA THR A 15 12.42 6.20 5.33
C THR A 15 12.42 4.86 6.03
N ASP A 16 13.60 4.34 6.44
CA ASP A 16 13.77 3.00 7.02
C ASP A 16 12.95 1.93 6.26
N CYS A 17 13.01 2.01 4.92
CA CYS A 17 11.95 1.52 4.05
C CYS A 17 11.71 0.01 4.17
N GLU A 18 12.76 -0.81 4.26
CA GLU A 18 12.62 -2.26 4.46
C GLU A 18 11.93 -2.60 5.79
N ALA A 19 12.33 -1.94 6.88
CA ALA A 19 11.77 -2.18 8.20
C ALA A 19 10.30 -1.73 8.30
N ASN A 20 9.98 -0.58 7.71
CA ASN A 20 8.63 -0.06 7.68
C ASN A 20 7.71 -0.89 6.77
N LEU A 21 8.19 -1.30 5.59
CA LEU A 21 7.44 -2.17 4.69
C LEU A 21 7.16 -3.53 5.34
N LYS A 22 8.16 -4.13 6.01
CA LYS A 22 8.00 -5.38 6.77
C LYS A 22 6.96 -5.22 7.90
N SER A 23 6.99 -4.10 8.61
CA SER A 23 6.04 -3.82 9.69
C SER A 23 4.61 -3.63 9.15
N ALA A 24 4.47 -2.92 8.03
CA ALA A 24 3.19 -2.74 7.34
C ALA A 24 2.63 -4.08 6.83
N ALA A 25 3.47 -4.91 6.20
CA ALA A 25 3.08 -6.24 5.76
C ALA A 25 2.60 -7.13 6.93
N SER A 26 3.25 -7.04 8.09
CA SER A 26 2.81 -7.75 9.30
C SER A 26 1.42 -7.29 9.79
N LEU A 27 1.18 -5.98 9.85
CA LEU A 27 -0.14 -5.43 10.23
C LEU A 27 -1.24 -5.82 9.24
N LEU A 28 -0.93 -5.78 7.94
CA LEU A 28 -1.86 -6.18 6.88
C LEU A 28 -2.16 -7.67 6.93
N ARG A 29 -1.18 -8.54 7.19
CA ARG A 29 -1.41 -9.99 7.40
C ARG A 29 -2.29 -10.29 8.60
N ALA A 30 -2.16 -9.50 9.68
CA ALA A 30 -3.01 -9.66 10.85
C ALA A 30 -4.46 -9.21 10.57
N TYR A 31 -4.65 -8.23 9.68
CA TYR A 31 -5.96 -7.69 9.34
C TYR A 31 -6.68 -8.49 8.23
N PHE A 32 -5.96 -8.85 7.18
CA PHE A 32 -6.48 -9.62 6.06
C PHE A 32 -6.20 -11.11 6.29
N GLY A 33 -7.26 -11.90 6.47
CA GLY A 33 -7.14 -13.36 6.64
C GLY A 33 -6.53 -14.07 5.42
N SER A 34 -6.58 -13.45 4.23
CA SER A 34 -5.87 -13.88 3.03
C SER A 34 -5.24 -12.68 2.34
N ILE A 35 -3.90 -12.64 2.30
CA ILE A 35 -3.14 -11.59 1.63
C ILE A 35 -1.82 -12.14 1.07
N ARG A 36 -1.50 -11.74 -0.16
CA ARG A 36 -0.25 -12.03 -0.85
C ARG A 36 0.43 -10.71 -1.21
N PHE A 37 1.75 -10.74 -1.28
CA PHE A 37 2.58 -9.57 -1.58
C PHE A 37 3.49 -9.92 -2.77
N SER A 38 3.70 -8.94 -3.65
CA SER A 38 4.75 -9.01 -4.67
C SER A 38 6.14 -8.95 -4.03
N GLU A 39 7.17 -9.08 -4.84
CA GLU A 39 8.49 -8.55 -4.45
C GLU A 39 8.40 -7.03 -4.21
N ALA A 40 9.40 -6.49 -3.51
CA ALA A 40 9.52 -5.05 -3.31
C ALA A 40 10.62 -4.50 -4.22
N ILE A 41 10.38 -3.34 -4.82
CA ILE A 41 11.34 -2.68 -5.72
C ILE A 41 11.56 -1.22 -5.34
N TYR A 42 12.76 -0.73 -5.59
CA TYR A 42 13.05 0.69 -5.46
C TYR A 42 12.59 1.47 -6.69
N THR A 43 11.96 2.62 -6.48
CA THR A 43 11.53 3.53 -7.53
C THR A 43 11.91 4.97 -7.17
N GLU A 44 12.12 5.78 -8.21
CA GLU A 44 12.28 7.23 -8.03
C GLU A 44 11.00 7.86 -7.44
N PRO A 45 11.12 8.91 -6.61
CA PRO A 45 9.97 9.62 -6.09
C PRO A 45 9.23 10.39 -7.19
N ILE A 46 7.90 10.42 -7.12
CA ILE A 46 7.06 11.17 -8.05
C ILE A 46 6.50 12.38 -7.31
N GLY A 47 6.82 13.59 -7.78
CA GLY A 47 6.28 14.84 -7.22
C GLY A 47 6.83 15.23 -5.84
N LEU A 48 7.93 14.59 -5.39
CA LEU A 48 8.66 14.93 -4.17
C LEU A 48 10.12 15.19 -4.50
N SER A 49 10.43 16.44 -4.84
CA SER A 49 11.81 16.90 -5.04
C SER A 49 12.64 16.67 -3.77
N ASP A 50 13.88 16.22 -3.92
CA ASP A 50 14.85 15.98 -2.83
C ASP A 50 14.48 14.89 -1.81
N SER A 51 13.63 13.92 -2.19
CA SER A 51 13.34 12.74 -1.38
C SER A 51 14.13 11.51 -1.83
N GLY A 52 14.43 10.60 -0.90
CA GLY A 52 15.10 9.33 -1.22
C GLY A 52 14.20 8.39 -2.04
N LEU A 53 14.81 7.35 -2.61
CA LEU A 53 14.10 6.29 -3.32
C LEU A 53 12.98 5.70 -2.45
N PHE A 54 11.87 5.37 -3.08
CA PHE A 54 10.78 4.64 -2.45
C PHE A 54 10.94 3.15 -2.69
N LEU A 55 10.84 2.35 -1.62
CA LEU A 55 10.59 0.91 -1.73
C LEU A 55 9.08 0.70 -1.86
N ASN A 56 8.64 0.15 -2.99
CA ASN A 56 7.24 -0.10 -3.31
C ASN A 56 6.93 -1.59 -3.40
N GLN A 57 5.73 -1.98 -2.97
CA GLN A 57 5.24 -3.35 -3.01
C GLN A 57 3.73 -3.37 -3.21
N VAL A 58 3.22 -4.30 -4.03
CA VAL A 58 1.78 -4.50 -4.22
C VAL A 58 1.29 -5.67 -3.37
N ALA A 59 0.09 -5.56 -2.83
CA ALA A 59 -0.57 -6.63 -2.11
C ALA A 59 -1.97 -6.91 -2.67
N VAL A 60 -2.30 -8.20 -2.74
CA VAL A 60 -3.63 -8.72 -3.16
C VAL A 60 -4.25 -9.39 -1.95
N ALA A 61 -5.45 -8.97 -1.56
CA ALA A 61 -6.10 -9.47 -0.36
C ALA A 61 -7.60 -9.73 -0.56
N GLY A 62 -8.14 -10.61 0.29
CA GLY A 62 -9.57 -10.86 0.43
C GLY A 62 -10.07 -10.45 1.82
N THR A 63 -11.27 -9.88 1.91
CA THR A 63 -11.86 -9.47 3.20
C THR A 63 -13.39 -9.49 3.20
N ASN A 64 -14.00 -9.73 4.37
CA ASN A 64 -15.43 -9.51 4.59
C ASN A 64 -15.74 -8.09 5.10
N ALA A 65 -14.72 -7.29 5.41
CA ALA A 65 -14.90 -5.89 5.79
C ALA A 65 -15.45 -5.08 4.62
N SER A 66 -16.13 -3.99 4.92
CA SER A 66 -16.54 -2.97 3.96
C SER A 66 -15.34 -2.11 3.50
N LEU A 67 -15.52 -1.44 2.36
CA LEU A 67 -14.54 -0.50 1.82
C LEU A 67 -14.10 0.55 2.86
N GLU A 68 -15.06 1.09 3.60
CA GLU A 68 -14.80 2.13 4.60
C GLU A 68 -14.06 1.59 5.84
N GLU A 69 -14.31 0.34 6.25
CA GLU A 69 -13.54 -0.31 7.31
C GLU A 69 -12.08 -0.51 6.89
N VAL A 70 -11.85 -0.97 5.65
CA VAL A 70 -10.49 -1.11 5.11
C VAL A 70 -9.77 0.23 5.05
N ARG A 71 -10.43 1.28 4.52
CA ARG A 71 -9.85 2.64 4.48
C ARG A 71 -9.44 3.14 5.87
N ARG A 72 -10.31 2.93 6.88
CA ARG A 72 -10.00 3.32 8.27
C ARG A 72 -8.84 2.51 8.85
N ALA A 73 -8.84 1.19 8.64
CA ALA A 73 -7.80 0.30 9.15
C ALA A 73 -6.43 0.65 8.56
N VAL A 74 -6.36 0.82 7.24
CA VAL A 74 -5.14 1.17 6.52
C VAL A 74 -4.59 2.52 7.01
N LYS A 75 -5.43 3.56 7.09
CA LYS A 75 -5.03 4.87 7.63
C LYS A 75 -4.53 4.80 9.08
N ALA A 76 -5.14 3.95 9.90
CA ALA A 76 -4.69 3.72 11.28
C ALA A 76 -3.32 3.02 11.33
N MET A 77 -3.05 2.08 10.42
CA MET A 77 -1.74 1.43 10.30
C MET A 77 -0.65 2.43 9.89
N GLU A 78 -0.92 3.30 8.92
CA GLU A 78 0.02 4.37 8.54
C GLU A 78 0.38 5.26 9.72
N LYS A 79 -0.63 5.72 10.48
CA LYS A 79 -0.42 6.53 11.68
C LYS A 79 0.38 5.78 12.75
N ARG A 80 0.09 4.49 12.96
CA ARG A 80 0.82 3.62 13.89
C ARG A 80 2.30 3.46 13.50
N LEU A 81 2.60 3.47 12.21
CA LEU A 81 3.95 3.37 11.66
C LEU A 81 4.61 4.75 11.47
N GLY A 82 4.05 5.81 12.05
CA GLY A 82 4.69 7.12 12.13
C GLY A 82 4.40 8.07 10.97
N ARG A 83 3.46 7.75 10.07
CA ARG A 83 2.97 8.74 9.09
C ARG A 83 2.22 9.85 9.83
N MET A 84 2.75 11.06 9.73
CA MET A 84 2.18 12.28 10.30
C MET A 84 1.74 13.24 9.18
N SER A 85 0.92 14.24 9.52
CA SER A 85 0.43 15.22 8.54
C SER A 85 1.54 16.05 7.88
N ASP A 86 2.68 16.22 8.56
CA ASP A 86 3.85 16.98 8.10
C ASP A 86 4.90 16.10 7.39
N SER A 87 4.73 14.77 7.37
CA SER A 87 5.63 13.81 6.71
C SER A 87 5.93 14.19 5.25
N LYS A 88 4.90 14.61 4.50
CA LYS A 88 5.05 15.05 3.11
C LYS A 88 5.90 16.31 2.97
N GLN A 89 5.72 17.28 3.87
CA GLN A 89 6.51 18.53 3.85
C GLN A 89 7.98 18.27 4.18
N LYS A 90 8.24 17.25 5.01
CA LYS A 90 9.59 16.81 5.38
C LYS A 90 10.25 15.87 4.37
N GLY A 91 9.54 15.46 3.32
CA GLY A 91 10.01 14.46 2.35
C GLY A 91 10.25 13.07 2.94
N LYS A 92 9.80 12.81 4.17
CA LYS A 92 10.01 11.56 4.91
C LYS A 92 8.69 10.84 5.08
N ILE A 93 8.52 9.76 4.33
CA ILE A 93 7.35 8.92 4.28
C ILE A 93 7.69 7.54 4.87
N PRO A 94 7.41 7.32 6.16
CA PRO A 94 7.66 6.02 6.80
C PRO A 94 6.87 4.89 6.14
N ILE A 95 5.59 5.14 5.83
CA ILE A 95 4.78 4.24 5.00
C ILE A 95 3.65 5.05 4.36
N ASP A 96 3.26 4.65 3.16
CA ASP A 96 2.02 4.98 2.47
C ASP A 96 1.36 3.66 2.09
N ILE A 97 0.05 3.54 2.30
CA ILE A 97 -0.70 2.35 1.93
C ILE A 97 -1.95 2.79 1.15
N ASP A 98 -1.87 2.66 -0.17
CA ASP A 98 -2.91 3.08 -1.08
C ASP A 98 -3.83 1.93 -1.43
N LEU A 99 -5.13 2.13 -1.21
CA LEU A 99 -6.17 1.25 -1.70
C LEU A 99 -6.46 1.57 -3.17
N LEU A 100 -5.94 0.74 -4.08
CA LEU A 100 -5.99 0.98 -5.52
C LEU A 100 -7.26 0.43 -6.18
N LEU A 101 -7.71 -0.76 -5.77
CA LEU A 101 -8.84 -1.45 -6.38
C LEU A 101 -9.71 -2.15 -5.33
N TRP A 102 -11.02 -2.09 -5.55
CA TRP A 102 -12.05 -2.76 -4.75
C TRP A 102 -13.06 -3.47 -5.65
N ASN A 103 -13.15 -4.80 -5.58
CA ASN A 103 -14.11 -5.60 -6.34
C ASN A 103 -14.14 -5.30 -7.85
N GLY A 104 -12.96 -5.08 -8.46
CA GLY A 104 -12.83 -4.73 -9.88
C GLY A 104 -12.99 -3.24 -10.18
N THR A 105 -13.41 -2.42 -9.22
CA THR A 105 -13.46 -0.97 -9.36
C THR A 105 -12.11 -0.35 -8.99
N ILE A 106 -11.49 0.36 -9.93
CA ILE A 106 -10.28 1.15 -9.69
C ILE A 106 -10.66 2.41 -8.90
N LEU A 107 -10.08 2.58 -7.72
CA LEU A 107 -10.33 3.74 -6.83
C LEU A 107 -9.33 4.87 -7.04
N LYS A 108 -8.12 4.55 -7.52
CA LYS A 108 -7.04 5.51 -7.79
C LYS A 108 -6.44 5.28 -9.18
N PRO A 109 -7.09 5.77 -10.26
CA PRO A 109 -6.64 5.50 -11.63
C PRO A 109 -5.19 5.91 -11.90
N ALA A 110 -4.81 7.13 -11.48
CA ALA A 110 -3.46 7.64 -11.70
C ALA A 110 -2.37 6.81 -10.99
N ASP A 111 -2.67 6.25 -9.81
CA ASP A 111 -1.72 5.39 -9.09
C ASP A 111 -1.72 3.97 -9.67
N TRP A 112 -2.89 3.47 -10.10
CA TRP A 112 -3.03 2.17 -10.75
C TRP A 112 -2.25 2.10 -12.05
N GLU A 113 -2.27 3.15 -12.87
CA GLU A 113 -1.61 3.20 -14.18
C GLU A 113 -0.08 3.33 -14.12
N LYS A 114 0.51 3.52 -12.93
CA LYS A 114 1.96 3.58 -12.78
C LYS A 114 2.61 2.27 -13.23
N GLU A 115 3.65 2.37 -14.04
CA GLU A 115 4.33 1.21 -14.64
C GLU A 115 4.81 0.20 -13.58
N TYR A 116 5.43 0.68 -12.50
CA TYR A 116 5.90 -0.17 -11.42
C TYR A 116 4.74 -0.88 -10.68
N VAL A 117 3.58 -0.25 -10.55
CA VAL A 117 2.39 -0.86 -9.95
C VAL A 117 1.88 -2.00 -10.83
N GLN A 118 1.80 -1.78 -12.14
CA GLN A 118 1.38 -2.81 -13.09
C GLN A 118 2.34 -3.99 -13.12
N LEU A 119 3.65 -3.72 -13.09
CA LEU A 119 4.69 -4.76 -13.03
C LEU A 119 4.54 -5.62 -11.76
N LEU A 120 4.47 -4.97 -10.60
CA LEU A 120 4.36 -5.65 -9.31
C LEU A 120 3.04 -6.41 -9.17
N PHE A 121 1.92 -5.84 -9.63
CA PHE A 121 0.63 -6.50 -9.60
C PHE A 121 0.65 -7.81 -10.40
N ARG A 122 1.21 -7.81 -11.62
CA ARG A 122 1.33 -9.02 -12.45
C ARG A 122 2.12 -10.12 -11.73
N SER A 123 3.16 -9.77 -10.97
CA SER A 123 3.98 -10.76 -10.24
C SER A 123 3.27 -11.46 -9.07
N VAL A 124 2.13 -10.94 -8.60
CA VAL A 124 1.39 -11.45 -7.43
C VAL A 124 -0.07 -11.82 -7.75
N ALA A 125 -0.56 -11.47 -8.94
CA ALA A 125 -1.92 -11.78 -9.37
C ALA A 125 -2.09 -13.25 -9.78
N ASP A 126 -1.01 -13.90 -10.23
CA ASP A 126 -0.95 -15.33 -10.55
C ASP A 126 -1.04 -16.22 -9.29
#